data_AF-A0AAV0Y190-F1
#
_entry.id   AF-A0AAV0Y190-F1
#
_cell.length_a   1.000
_cell.length_b   1.000
_cell.length_c   1.000
_cell.angle_alpha   90.00
_cell.angle_beta   90.00
_cell.angle_gamma   90.00
#
_symmetry.space_group_name_H-M   'P 1'
#
loop_
_entity.id
_entity.type
_entity.pdbx_description
1 polymer ?
#
loop_
_entity_poly.entity_id
_entity_poly.type
_entity_poly.pdbx_seq_one_letter_code
_entity_poly.pdbx_strand_id
1 'polypeptide(L)'
;MNVFHWHVMVDDQSFPYQSSAFPNLSERGAFGKSAIYSRDDVRRVMEHTKRRGIRVIPEFDTPGHTLSWGLGGIPGLLTECSDSDTNQFGPIDPTVEKNYNFIRTLLSEVSELFHDNYLHLGGDEVDSSCWTTNKKIQDFMHRNNMKNVVELKDYYFANVFNITRSLKTVPIVWEEIFDDNIHLGP
;
A
#
# COMPACT_ATOMS: atom_id res chain seq x y z
N MET A 1 -2.06 -10.43 -25.37
CA MET A 1 -1.88 -9.85 -24.03
C MET A 1 -1.57 -10.99 -23.07
N ASN A 2 -0.46 -10.93 -22.33
CA ASN A 2 0.06 -12.01 -21.48
C ASN A 2 0.16 -11.60 -19.99
N VAL A 3 -0.17 -10.35 -19.66
CA VAL A 3 -0.16 -9.81 -18.31
C VAL A 3 -1.51 -9.15 -18.05
N PHE A 4 -2.08 -9.45 -16.90
CA PHE A 4 -3.23 -8.79 -16.31
C PHE A 4 -2.71 -8.03 -15.08
N HIS A 5 -2.54 -6.73 -15.24
CA HIS A 5 -2.21 -5.84 -14.12
C HIS A 5 -3.51 -5.56 -13.37
N TRP A 6 -3.56 -5.93 -12.10
CA TRP A 6 -4.78 -5.89 -11.32
C TRP A 6 -4.71 -4.82 -10.23
N HIS A 7 -5.03 -3.59 -10.63
CA HIS A 7 -5.30 -2.46 -9.74
C HIS A 7 -6.71 -2.61 -9.14
N VAL A 8 -6.88 -3.57 -8.24
CA VAL A 8 -8.18 -3.85 -7.60
C VAL A 8 -8.11 -3.91 -6.11
N MET A 9 -6.92 -4.16 -5.57
CA MET A 9 -6.84 -4.52 -4.17
C MET A 9 -7.22 -3.33 -3.30
N VAL A 10 -6.97 -2.09 -3.76
CA VAL A 10 -6.93 -0.88 -2.94
C VAL A 10 -6.97 0.42 -3.76
N ASP A 11 -7.82 1.36 -3.38
CA ASP A 11 -7.73 2.79 -3.72
C ASP A 11 -8.42 3.57 -2.59
N ASP A 12 -8.42 4.88 -2.63
CA ASP A 12 -9.05 5.75 -1.66
C ASP A 12 -10.54 5.44 -1.46
N GLN A 13 -11.23 5.04 -2.54
CA GLN A 13 -12.68 4.91 -2.51
C GLN A 13 -13.15 3.54 -2.01
N SER A 14 -12.38 2.46 -2.19
CA SER A 14 -12.75 1.16 -1.66
C SER A 14 -11.63 0.14 -1.51
N PHE A 15 -11.82 -0.77 -0.54
CA PHE A 15 -10.99 -1.95 -0.29
C PHE A 15 -11.83 -3.22 -0.49
N PRO A 16 -11.94 -3.76 -1.72
CA PRO A 16 -12.76 -4.94 -1.98
C PRO A 16 -12.04 -6.26 -1.70
N TYR A 17 -10.72 -6.27 -1.53
CA TYR A 17 -9.96 -7.50 -1.27
C TYR A 17 -10.20 -8.04 0.14
N GLN A 18 -10.59 -9.32 0.26
CA GLN A 18 -10.75 -9.96 1.57
C GLN A 18 -9.44 -10.58 2.06
N SER A 19 -8.76 -9.88 2.97
CA SER A 19 -7.60 -10.43 3.67
C SER A 19 -8.00 -11.38 4.80
N SER A 20 -7.28 -12.49 4.97
CA SER A 20 -7.48 -13.42 6.10
C SER A 20 -6.88 -12.87 7.39
N ALA A 21 -5.75 -12.18 7.29
CA ALA A 21 -5.12 -11.53 8.43
C ALA A 21 -5.92 -10.32 8.92
N PHE A 22 -6.58 -9.60 8.01
CA PHE A 22 -7.30 -8.36 8.31
C PHE A 22 -8.69 -8.35 7.68
N PRO A 23 -9.65 -9.14 8.20
CA PRO A 23 -11.00 -9.20 7.66
C PRO A 23 -11.72 -7.84 7.74
N ASN A 24 -11.39 -7.05 8.77
CA ASN A 24 -11.97 -5.73 9.00
C ASN A 24 -11.85 -4.82 7.77
N LEU A 25 -10.71 -4.82 7.08
CA LEU A 25 -10.44 -3.97 5.91
C LEU A 25 -11.53 -4.09 4.86
N SER A 26 -11.88 -5.32 4.48
CA SER A 26 -12.94 -5.58 3.51
C SER A 26 -14.34 -5.32 4.07
N GLU A 27 -14.55 -5.51 5.37
CA GLU A 27 -15.88 -5.34 5.99
C GLU A 27 -16.31 -3.87 6.07
N ARG A 28 -15.37 -2.94 6.27
CA ARG A 28 -15.68 -1.51 6.39
C ARG A 28 -15.16 -0.66 5.23
N GLY A 29 -14.16 -1.15 4.49
CA GLY A 29 -13.56 -0.46 3.35
C GLY A 29 -14.23 -0.77 2.01
N ALA A 30 -15.02 -1.84 1.89
CA ALA A 30 -15.75 -2.13 0.65
C ALA A 30 -17.03 -1.28 0.54
N PHE A 31 -17.43 -0.93 -0.69
CA PHE A 31 -18.71 -0.25 -0.97
C PHE A 31 -19.94 -1.04 -0.47
N GLY A 32 -19.81 -2.35 -0.29
CA GLY A 32 -20.82 -3.21 0.29
C GLY A 32 -20.43 -4.68 0.26
N LYS A 33 -21.18 -5.52 0.98
CA LYS A 33 -20.89 -6.97 1.11
C LYS A 33 -20.87 -7.74 -0.22
N SER A 34 -21.53 -7.20 -1.26
CA SER A 34 -21.55 -7.78 -2.61
C SER A 34 -20.35 -7.39 -3.48
N ALA A 35 -19.56 -6.42 -3.06
CA ALA A 35 -18.39 -5.91 -3.77
C ALA A 35 -17.10 -6.32 -3.07
N ILE A 36 -17.07 -7.56 -2.54
CA ILE A 36 -15.90 -8.13 -1.86
C ILE A 36 -15.39 -9.29 -2.71
N TYR A 37 -14.09 -9.27 -3.02
CA TYR A 37 -13.38 -10.38 -3.63
C TYR A 37 -12.87 -11.30 -2.52
N SER A 38 -13.53 -12.45 -2.38
CA SER A 38 -13.06 -13.51 -1.50
C SER A 38 -11.80 -14.17 -2.06
N ARG A 39 -11.08 -14.92 -1.22
CA ARG A 39 -9.93 -15.72 -1.68
C ARG A 39 -10.31 -16.72 -2.77
N ASP A 40 -11.54 -17.23 -2.75
CA ASP A 40 -12.01 -18.15 -3.78
C ASP A 40 -12.32 -17.43 -5.10
N ASP A 41 -12.74 -16.17 -5.07
CA ASP A 41 -12.84 -15.33 -6.26
C ASP A 41 -11.47 -15.09 -6.87
N VAL A 42 -10.48 -14.72 -6.06
CA VAL A 42 -9.11 -14.52 -6.53
C VAL A 42 -8.55 -15.82 -7.10
N ARG A 43 -8.74 -16.96 -6.43
CA ARG A 43 -8.32 -18.27 -6.97
C ARG A 43 -8.99 -18.59 -8.30
N ARG A 44 -10.28 -18.29 -8.46
CA ARG A 44 -11.01 -18.47 -9.73
C ARG A 44 -10.43 -17.61 -10.84
N VAL A 45 -10.10 -16.35 -10.56
CA VAL A 45 -9.43 -15.47 -11.52
C VAL A 45 -8.06 -16.03 -11.90
N MET A 46 -7.25 -16.43 -10.91
CA MET A 46 -5.93 -17.03 -11.12
C MET A 46 -5.98 -18.31 -11.95
N GLU A 47 -6.95 -19.19 -11.72
CA GLU A 47 -7.11 -20.40 -12.53
C GLU A 47 -7.53 -20.06 -13.96
N HIS A 48 -8.40 -19.08 -14.14
CA HIS A 48 -8.89 -18.65 -15.44
C HIS A 48 -7.79 -18.00 -16.29
N THR A 49 -6.93 -17.19 -15.69
CA THR A 49 -5.78 -16.54 -16.33
C THR A 49 -4.68 -17.56 -16.62
N LYS A 50 -4.43 -18.50 -15.69
CA LYS A 50 -3.49 -19.62 -15.89
C LYS A 50 -3.81 -20.46 -17.12
N ARG A 51 -5.09 -20.79 -17.34
CA ARG A 51 -5.55 -21.53 -18.54
C ARG A 51 -5.30 -20.78 -19.86
N ARG A 52 -5.09 -19.46 -19.79
CA ARG A 52 -4.82 -18.59 -20.95
C ARG A 52 -3.35 -18.15 -21.05
N GLY A 53 -2.49 -18.64 -20.17
CA GLY A 53 -1.09 -18.20 -20.11
C GLY A 53 -0.94 -16.72 -19.75
N ILE A 54 -1.91 -16.16 -19.03
CA ILE A 54 -1.89 -14.77 -18.57
C ILE A 54 -1.39 -14.74 -17.13
N ARG A 55 -0.40 -13.91 -16.86
CA ARG A 55 0.13 -13.63 -15.53
C ARG A 55 -0.71 -12.57 -14.84
N VAL A 56 -0.86 -12.64 -13.52
CA VAL A 56 -1.60 -11.64 -12.75
C VAL A 56 -0.62 -10.94 -11.83
N ILE A 57 -0.49 -9.63 -12.01
CA ILE A 57 0.35 -8.80 -11.16
C ILE A 57 -0.62 -7.98 -10.29
N PRO A 58 -0.72 -8.26 -8.99
CA PRO A 58 -1.52 -7.44 -8.10
C PRO A 58 -0.78 -6.13 -7.82
N GLU A 59 -1.57 -5.07 -7.63
CA GLU A 59 -1.09 -3.76 -7.24
C GLU A 59 -1.61 -3.37 -5.86
N PHE A 60 -0.70 -2.90 -5.01
CA PHE A 60 -0.98 -2.34 -3.70
C PHE A 60 -0.34 -0.97 -3.62
N ASP A 61 -1.12 0.06 -3.95
CA ASP A 61 -0.59 1.42 -3.87
C ASP A 61 -0.38 1.85 -2.42
N THR A 62 0.85 2.27 -2.15
CA THR A 62 1.25 2.83 -0.87
C THR A 62 2.41 3.82 -1.07
N PRO A 63 2.50 4.91 -0.29
CA PRO A 63 1.63 5.31 0.82
C PRO A 63 0.41 6.15 0.42
N GLY A 64 0.28 6.55 -0.86
CA GLY A 64 -0.89 7.24 -1.42
C GLY A 64 -2.10 6.31 -1.57
N HIS A 65 -3.25 6.83 -2.01
CA HIS A 65 -4.45 6.04 -2.34
C HIS A 65 -4.94 5.05 -1.24
N THR A 66 -4.75 5.40 0.03
CA THR A 66 -4.97 4.48 1.17
C THR A 66 -6.09 4.90 2.12
N LEU A 67 -6.95 5.87 1.76
CA LEU A 67 -8.06 6.31 2.60
C LEU A 67 -8.95 5.14 3.06
N SER A 68 -9.25 4.21 2.15
CA SER A 68 -10.05 3.03 2.44
C SER A 68 -9.41 2.07 3.45
N TRP A 69 -8.10 2.09 3.64
CA TRP A 69 -7.39 1.21 4.58
C TRP A 69 -7.52 1.71 6.01
N GLY A 70 -7.36 3.02 6.21
CA GLY A 70 -7.51 3.65 7.52
C GLY A 70 -8.95 3.63 8.00
N LEU A 71 -9.89 4.02 7.14
CA LEU A 71 -11.33 3.95 7.43
C LEU A 71 -11.83 2.50 7.54
N GLY A 72 -11.24 1.62 6.74
CA GLY A 72 -11.66 0.23 6.56
C GLY A 72 -11.28 -0.71 7.70
N GLY A 73 -10.28 -0.43 8.54
CA GLY A 73 -10.02 -1.39 9.62
C GLY A 73 -8.82 -1.19 10.51
N ILE A 74 -7.95 -0.23 10.22
CA ILE A 74 -6.72 -0.02 11.00
C ILE A 74 -6.69 1.42 11.53
N PRO A 75 -7.19 1.63 12.77
CA PRO A 75 -7.08 2.92 13.43
C PRO A 75 -5.61 3.31 13.58
N GLY A 76 -5.24 4.50 13.12
CA GLY A 76 -3.88 5.03 13.22
C GLY A 76 -2.91 4.59 12.11
N LEU A 77 -3.40 3.97 11.04
CA LEU A 77 -2.60 3.72 9.84
C LEU A 77 -2.31 5.01 9.07
N LEU A 78 -3.32 5.88 8.95
CA LEU A 78 -3.24 7.12 8.19
C LEU A 78 -2.82 8.29 9.06
N THR A 79 -2.17 9.27 8.43
CA THR A 79 -1.78 10.51 9.11
C THR A 79 -3.01 11.39 9.32
N GLU A 80 -3.26 11.80 10.56
CA GLU A 80 -4.27 12.83 10.84
C GLU A 80 -3.71 14.21 10.47
N CYS A 81 -4.36 14.90 9.52
CA CYS A 81 -3.98 16.26 9.16
C CYS A 81 -4.48 17.20 10.26
N SER A 82 -3.61 18.08 10.78
CA SER A 82 -3.93 18.93 11.94
C SER A 82 -4.78 20.16 11.62
N ASP A 83 -5.11 20.42 10.35
CA ASP A 83 -5.96 21.56 9.99
C ASP A 83 -7.44 21.23 10.22
N SER A 84 -7.96 21.86 11.26
CA SER A 84 -9.34 21.88 11.70
C SER A 84 -10.28 22.27 10.56
N ASP A 85 -11.03 21.28 10.04
CA ASP A 85 -12.44 21.38 9.60
C ASP A 85 -12.87 20.25 8.66
N THR A 86 -11.95 19.37 8.25
CA THR A 86 -12.30 18.17 7.49
C THR A 86 -11.65 16.95 8.12
N ASN A 87 -12.41 15.85 8.27
CA ASN A 87 -11.88 14.52 8.59
C ASN A 87 -11.04 13.99 7.41
N GLN A 88 -10.05 14.75 6.97
CA GLN A 88 -9.12 14.37 5.91
C GLN A 88 -7.99 13.60 6.57
N PHE A 89 -7.94 12.31 6.23
CA PHE A 89 -6.78 11.48 6.49
C PHE A 89 -5.82 11.68 5.33
N GLY A 90 -4.53 11.84 5.63
CA GLY A 90 -3.48 11.88 4.64
C GLY A 90 -2.95 10.48 4.31
N PRO A 91 -1.79 10.42 3.63
CA PRO A 91 -1.10 9.16 3.35
C PRO A 91 -0.78 8.37 4.63
N ILE A 92 -0.41 7.09 4.45
CA ILE A 92 0.08 6.22 5.53
C ILE A 92 1.17 6.94 6.35
N ASP A 93 1.09 6.85 7.67
CA ASP A 93 2.12 7.41 8.56
C ASP A 93 3.39 6.53 8.50
N PRO A 94 4.52 7.03 7.94
CA PRO A 94 5.76 6.26 7.82
C PRO A 94 6.54 6.18 9.15
N THR A 95 6.12 6.91 10.19
CA THR A 95 6.84 6.95 11.48
C THR A 95 6.45 5.83 12.43
N VAL A 96 5.39 5.09 12.10
CA VAL A 96 4.80 4.05 12.95
C VAL A 96 5.25 2.66 12.49
N GLU A 97 6.09 2.01 13.30
CA GLU A 97 6.58 0.65 13.01
C GLU A 97 5.47 -0.40 12.81
N LYS A 98 4.32 -0.21 13.46
CA LYS A 98 3.15 -1.09 13.30
C LYS A 98 2.63 -1.10 11.86
N ASN A 99 2.76 0.01 11.13
CA ASN A 99 2.30 0.12 9.76
C ASN A 99 3.15 -0.77 8.83
N TYR A 100 4.46 -0.82 9.04
CA TYR A 100 5.35 -1.73 8.31
C TYR A 100 5.09 -3.21 8.62
N ASN A 101 4.80 -3.55 9.88
CA ASN A 101 4.42 -4.93 10.25
C ASN A 101 3.09 -5.36 9.60
N PHE A 102 2.14 -4.44 9.51
CA PHE A 102 0.89 -4.64 8.79
C PHE A 102 1.13 -4.89 7.30
N ILE A 103 1.87 -3.99 6.63
CA ILE A 103 2.25 -4.12 5.21
C ILE A 103 2.97 -5.44 4.97
N ARG A 104 3.92 -5.82 5.82
CA ARG A 104 4.63 -7.11 5.73
C ARG A 104 3.69 -8.31 5.77
N THR A 105 2.71 -8.28 6.66
CA THR A 105 1.73 -9.37 6.78
C THR A 105 0.83 -9.44 5.56
N LEU A 106 0.37 -8.29 5.07
CA LEU A 106 -0.47 -8.21 3.87
C LEU A 106 0.28 -8.67 2.61
N LEU A 107 1.48 -8.15 2.37
CA LEU A 107 2.31 -8.53 1.21
C LEU A 107 2.70 -10.01 1.26
N SER A 108 2.91 -10.58 2.45
CA SER A 108 3.16 -12.03 2.59
C SER A 108 1.94 -12.85 2.17
N GLU A 109 0.73 -12.47 2.59
CA GLU A 109 -0.50 -13.15 2.20
C GLU A 109 -0.74 -13.07 0.68
N VAL A 110 -0.48 -11.89 0.11
CA VAL A 110 -0.59 -11.64 -1.34
C VAL A 110 0.42 -12.47 -2.10
N SER A 111 1.67 -12.53 -1.65
CA SER A 111 2.73 -13.34 -2.27
C SER A 111 2.39 -14.84 -2.24
N GLU A 112 1.74 -15.33 -1.18
CA GLU A 112 1.25 -16.71 -1.13
C GLU A 112 0.07 -16.97 -2.08
N LEU A 113 -0.76 -15.96 -2.33
CA LEU A 113 -1.95 -16.08 -3.18
C LEU A 113 -1.59 -15.95 -4.68
N PHE A 114 -0.83 -14.90 -4.99
CA PHE A 114 -0.31 -14.56 -6.29
C PHE A 114 1.08 -15.13 -6.41
N HIS A 115 1.17 -16.36 -6.92
CA HIS A 115 2.41 -17.09 -7.17
C HIS A 115 3.26 -16.48 -8.31
N ASP A 116 3.21 -15.16 -8.48
CA ASP A 116 4.01 -14.43 -9.44
C ASP A 116 5.24 -13.84 -8.73
N ASN A 117 6.32 -13.65 -9.48
CA ASN A 117 7.55 -13.09 -8.93
C ASN A 117 7.47 -11.57 -8.81
N TYR A 118 6.45 -10.92 -9.36
CA TYR A 118 6.33 -9.47 -9.42
C TYR A 118 5.12 -8.97 -8.63
N LEU A 119 5.32 -7.85 -7.94
CA LEU A 119 4.30 -7.19 -7.14
C LEU A 119 4.39 -5.70 -7.42
N HIS A 120 3.28 -5.06 -7.79
CA HIS A 120 3.26 -3.62 -7.98
C HIS A 120 3.02 -2.95 -6.62
N LEU A 121 3.97 -2.13 -6.19
CA LEU A 121 3.92 -1.38 -4.92
C LEU A 121 3.32 0.02 -5.09
N GLY A 122 3.00 0.39 -6.32
CA GLY A 122 2.43 1.69 -6.64
C GLY A 122 3.43 2.81 -6.37
N GLY A 123 2.97 3.80 -5.61
CA GLY A 123 3.77 4.94 -5.15
C GLY A 123 3.52 6.21 -5.95
N ASP A 124 2.33 6.33 -6.53
CA ASP A 124 1.89 7.53 -7.25
C ASP A 124 1.32 8.60 -6.29
N GLU A 125 1.28 9.84 -6.79
CA GLU A 125 0.53 10.99 -6.25
C GLU A 125 0.48 11.18 -4.70
N VAL A 126 1.60 10.94 -4.00
CA VAL A 126 1.64 11.13 -2.54
C VAL A 126 1.58 12.62 -2.16
N ASP A 127 0.43 13.07 -1.66
CA ASP A 127 0.26 14.42 -1.11
C ASP A 127 1.00 14.57 0.23
N SER A 128 2.06 15.38 0.20
CA SER A 128 2.95 15.66 1.34
C SER A 128 2.43 16.79 2.25
N SER A 129 1.32 17.43 1.90
CA SER A 129 0.71 18.51 2.68
C SER A 129 0.43 18.07 4.12
N CYS A 130 -0.22 16.91 4.28
CA CYS A 130 -0.62 16.37 5.57
C CYS A 130 0.57 15.99 6.47
N TRP A 131 1.65 15.46 5.88
CA TRP A 131 2.88 15.12 6.61
C TRP A 131 3.58 16.37 7.13
N THR A 132 3.53 17.47 6.38
CA THR A 132 4.12 18.75 6.79
C THR A 132 3.36 19.38 7.95
N THR A 133 2.04 19.20 8.04
CA THR A 133 1.22 19.78 9.11
C THR A 133 1.29 18.98 10.41
N ASN A 134 1.68 17.69 10.36
CA ASN A 134 1.66 16.82 11.53
C ASN A 134 2.93 16.96 12.40
N LYS A 135 2.74 17.37 13.67
CA LYS A 135 3.84 17.55 14.63
C LYS A 135 4.64 16.28 14.92
N LYS A 136 4.01 15.10 14.93
CA LYS A 136 4.71 13.83 15.20
C LYS A 136 5.70 13.51 14.07
N ILE A 137 5.29 13.77 12.83
CA ILE A 137 6.13 13.54 11.66
C ILE A 137 7.27 14.56 11.63
N GLN A 138 7.00 15.83 11.94
CA GLN A 138 8.05 16.84 12.09
C GLN A 138 9.08 16.46 13.17
N ASP A 139 8.62 15.99 14.34
CA ASP A 139 9.51 15.52 15.41
C ASP A 139 10.38 14.34 14.96
N PHE A 140 9.81 13.40 14.19
CA PHE A 140 10.54 12.28 13.62
C PHE A 140 11.57 12.73 12.59
N MET A 141 11.19 13.65 11.69
CA MET A 141 12.11 14.25 10.72
C MET A 141 13.28 14.93 11.41
N HIS A 142 13.02 15.72 12.47
CA HIS A 142 14.08 16.35 13.25
C HIS A 142 15.00 15.34 13.95
N ARG A 143 14.46 14.25 14.50
CA ARG A 143 15.27 13.19 15.15
C ARG A 143 16.17 12.45 14.15
N ASN A 144 15.68 12.20 12.94
CA ASN A 144 16.43 11.52 11.90
C ASN A 144 17.23 12.47 11.00
N ASN A 145 17.27 13.76 11.36
CA ASN A 145 17.98 14.81 10.63
C ASN A 145 17.54 14.91 9.15
N MET A 146 16.27 14.58 8.88
CA MET A 146 15.65 14.63 7.56
C MET A 146 15.25 16.07 7.26
N LYS A 147 15.69 16.58 6.10
CA LYS A 147 15.47 17.99 5.70
C LYS A 147 14.22 18.16 4.86
N ASN A 148 13.85 17.13 4.10
CA ASN A 148 12.79 17.20 3.10
C ASN A 148 11.81 16.03 3.26
N VAL A 149 10.57 16.25 2.87
CA VAL A 149 9.54 15.20 2.85
C VAL A 149 9.87 14.08 1.85
N VAL A 150 10.66 14.38 0.82
CA VAL A 150 11.19 13.39 -0.13
C VAL A 150 12.07 12.34 0.59
N GLU A 151 12.88 12.75 1.58
CA GLU A 151 13.70 11.81 2.37
C GLU A 151 12.83 10.90 3.26
N LEU A 152 11.66 11.39 3.68
CA LEU A 152 10.68 10.59 4.41
C LEU A 152 9.99 9.58 3.49
N LYS A 153 9.66 9.96 2.25
CA LYS A 153 9.20 9.03 1.21
C LYS A 153 10.25 7.95 0.95
N ASP A 154 11.51 8.36 0.76
CA ASP A 154 12.63 7.45 0.52
C ASP A 154 12.79 6.45 1.68
N TYR A 155 12.71 6.92 2.92
CA TYR A 155 12.70 6.04 4.10
C TYR A 155 11.54 5.04 4.10
N TYR A 156 10.34 5.47 3.71
CA TYR A 156 9.18 4.59 3.60
C TYR A 156 9.40 3.50 2.56
N PHE A 157 9.75 3.89 1.33
CA PHE A 157 9.96 2.96 0.23
C PHE A 157 11.14 2.03 0.49
N ALA A 158 12.24 2.50 1.08
CA ALA A 158 13.35 1.65 1.48
C ALA A 158 12.92 0.51 2.43
N ASN A 159 12.05 0.80 3.40
CA ASN A 159 11.50 -0.21 4.29
C ASN A 159 10.59 -1.21 3.55
N VAL A 160 9.72 -0.72 2.66
CA VAL A 160 8.84 -1.58 1.86
C VAL A 160 9.64 -2.46 0.88
N PHE A 161 10.68 -1.94 0.24
CA PHE A 161 11.58 -2.72 -0.62
C PHE A 161 12.35 -3.78 0.16
N ASN A 162 12.77 -3.48 1.39
CA ASN A 162 13.40 -4.49 2.24
C ASN A 162 12.41 -5.62 2.59
N ILE A 163 11.13 -5.28 2.83
CA ILE A 163 10.07 -6.26 3.05
C ILE A 163 9.87 -7.13 1.81
N THR A 164 9.71 -6.56 0.62
CA THR A 164 9.51 -7.34 -0.62
C THR A 164 10.73 -8.19 -0.97
N ARG A 165 11.95 -7.70 -0.73
CA ARG A 165 13.18 -8.48 -0.88
C ARG A 165 13.19 -9.68 0.05
N SER A 166 12.72 -9.53 1.30
CA SER A 166 12.60 -10.64 2.24
C SER A 166 11.56 -11.69 1.79
N LEU A 167 10.55 -11.27 1.04
CA LEU A 167 9.53 -12.13 0.42
C LEU A 167 9.97 -12.73 -0.94
N LYS A 168 11.17 -12.38 -1.43
CA LYS A 168 11.72 -12.79 -2.74
C LYS A 168 10.85 -12.36 -3.94
N THR A 169 10.07 -11.30 -3.77
CA THR A 169 9.27 -10.69 -4.83
C THR A 169 9.99 -9.48 -5.40
N VAL A 170 9.91 -9.30 -6.71
CA VAL A 170 10.44 -8.13 -7.42
C VAL A 170 9.38 -7.03 -7.40
N PRO A 171 9.66 -5.88 -6.76
CA PRO A 171 8.74 -4.75 -6.77
C PRO A 171 8.70 -4.09 -8.15
N ILE A 172 7.50 -3.70 -8.59
CA ILE A 172 7.26 -2.75 -9.68
C ILE A 172 6.72 -1.48 -9.04
N VAL A 173 7.13 -0.31 -9.55
CA VAL A 173 6.78 1.00 -8.99
C VAL A 173 6.35 1.95 -10.11
N TRP A 174 5.58 2.97 -9.75
CA TRP A 174 5.24 4.08 -10.64
C TRP A 174 6.43 5.02 -10.87
N GLU A 175 6.29 5.93 -11.84
CA GLU A 175 7.37 6.78 -12.34
C GLU A 175 7.88 7.77 -11.29
N GLU A 176 7.02 8.22 -10.38
CA GLU A 176 7.32 9.20 -9.34
C GLU A 176 8.42 8.71 -8.40
N ILE A 177 8.52 7.40 -8.18
CA ILE A 177 9.61 6.82 -7.38
C ILE A 177 10.95 7.03 -8.07
N PHE A 178 10.99 6.98 -9.39
CA PHE A 178 12.18 7.26 -10.15
C PHE A 178 12.45 8.77 -10.24
N ASP A 179 11.41 9.57 -10.48
CA ASP A 179 11.51 11.04 -10.64
C ASP A 179 11.92 11.75 -9.33
N ASP A 180 11.44 11.26 -8.17
CA ASP A 180 11.82 11.77 -6.85
C ASP A 180 13.25 11.36 -6.43
N ASN A 181 14.01 10.65 -7.30
CA ASN A 181 15.34 10.09 -7.01
C ASN A 181 15.37 9.26 -5.72
N ILE A 182 14.29 8.53 -5.44
CA ILE A 182 14.23 7.60 -4.31
C ILE A 182 15.25 6.50 -4.59
N HIS A 183 16.18 6.32 -3.66
CA HIS A 183 17.28 5.38 -3.85
C HIS A 183 16.72 3.98 -3.67
N LEU A 184 16.37 3.34 -4.79
CA LEU A 184 16.21 1.90 -4.90
C LEU A 184 17.57 1.29 -4.51
N GLY A 185 17.76 1.01 -3.22
CA GLY A 185 19.02 0.48 -2.70
C GLY A 185 19.47 -0.78 -3.47
N PRO A 186 20.79 -1.08 -3.49
CA PRO A 186 21.37 -2.16 -4.29
C PRO A 186 20.88 -3.56 -3.91
#